data_AF-H5V6X2-F1
#
_entry.id   AF-H5V6X2-F1
#
_cell.length_a   1.000
_cell.length_b   1.000
_cell.length_c   1.000
_cell.angle_alpha   90.00
_cell.angle_beta   90.00
_cell.angle_gamma   90.00
#
_symmetry.space_group_name_H-M   'P 1'
#
loop_
_entity.id
_entity.type
_entity.pdbx_description
1 polymer ?
#
loop_
_entity_poly.entity_id
_entity_poly.type
_entity_poly.pdbx_seq_one_letter_code
_entity_poly.pdbx_strand_id
1 'polypeptide(L)'
;MNTVVYIILTVLLLMAGILILMRQDSANKPPLVEPEPRGPASKEEGEDHFSALLNSITPIWYWRVNHEYMDFINATIKRMRFDELNATPGLFEAQRRCSDLNSAVYKYYENIKKRCLNGELVLLSDIEVLNMRHCFHEFSLEAYPALVALVWPEFARPTVDPAAI
;
A
#
# COMPACT_ATOMS: atom_id res chain seq x y z
N MET A 1 -23.09 41.08 -13.01
CA MET A 1 -23.38 40.52 -11.67
C MET A 1 -24.21 39.24 -11.75
N ASN A 2 -25.37 39.20 -12.43
CA ASN A 2 -26.19 37.98 -12.52
C ASN A 2 -25.46 36.76 -13.11
N THR A 3 -24.70 36.91 -14.21
CA THR A 3 -23.99 35.79 -14.85
C THR A 3 -22.95 35.14 -13.92
N VAL A 4 -22.25 35.94 -13.13
CA VAL A 4 -21.25 35.46 -12.15
C VAL A 4 -21.94 34.69 -11.03
N VAL A 5 -23.08 35.20 -10.54
CA VAL A 5 -23.89 34.52 -9.50
C VAL A 5 -24.43 33.18 -10.00
N TYR A 6 -24.90 33.09 -11.24
CA TYR A 6 -25.34 31.83 -11.84
C TYR A 6 -24.19 30.83 -11.99
N ILE A 7 -23.00 31.27 -12.41
CA ILE A 7 -21.82 30.41 -12.51
C ILE A 7 -21.44 29.84 -11.13
N ILE A 8 -21.43 30.67 -10.09
CA ILE A 8 -21.14 30.24 -8.72
C ILE A 8 -22.15 29.20 -8.24
N LEU A 9 -23.45 29.44 -8.46
CA LEU A 9 -24.52 28.50 -8.10
C LEU A 9 -24.39 27.17 -8.85
N THR A 10 -24.07 27.20 -10.15
CA THR A 10 -23.88 25.98 -10.93
C THR A 10 -22.67 25.16 -10.47
N VAL A 11 -21.56 25.82 -10.10
CA VAL A 11 -20.37 25.13 -9.58
C VAL A 11 -20.67 24.50 -8.22
N LEU A 12 -21.39 25.19 -7.33
CA LEU A 12 -21.80 24.65 -6.03
C LEU A 12 -22.71 23.42 -6.17
N LEU A 13 -23.65 23.44 -7.12
CA LEU A 13 -24.53 22.31 -7.39
C LEU A 13 -23.76 21.10 -7.96
N LEU A 14 -22.80 21.35 -8.85
CA LEU A 14 -21.94 20.28 -9.38
C LEU A 14 -21.07 19.67 -8.29
N MET A 15 -20.47 20.47 -7.41
CA MET A 15 -19.69 19.99 -6.27
C MET A 15 -20.55 19.15 -5.30
N ALA A 16 -21.77 19.61 -5.00
CA ALA A 16 -22.72 18.82 -4.20
C ALA A 16 -23.08 17.49 -4.88
N GLY A 17 -23.28 17.50 -6.21
CA GLY A 17 -23.54 16.29 -6.99
C GLY A 17 -22.38 15.28 -6.92
N ILE A 18 -21.14 15.74 -7.08
CA ILE A 18 -19.94 14.90 -6.97
C ILE A 18 -19.83 14.29 -5.57
N LEU A 19 -20.08 15.07 -4.52
CA LEU A 19 -20.06 14.57 -3.14
C LEU A 19 -21.14 13.50 -2.88
N ILE A 20 -22.33 13.65 -3.48
CA ILE A 20 -23.39 12.64 -3.39
C ILE A 20 -22.99 11.36 -4.12
N LEU A 21 -22.39 11.47 -5.31
CA LEU A 21 -21.92 10.31 -6.07
C LEU A 21 -20.80 9.56 -5.33
N MET A 22 -19.81 10.28 -4.79
CA MET A 22 -18.75 9.67 -3.96
C MET A 22 -19.31 8.98 -2.71
N ARG A 23 -20.38 9.53 -2.11
CA ARG A 23 -21.08 8.91 -0.97
C ARG A 23 -21.83 7.65 -1.40
N GLN A 24 -22.44 7.61 -2.58
CA GLN A 24 -23.10 6.42 -3.12
C GLN A 24 -22.11 5.31 -3.45
N ASP A 25 -20.96 5.63 -4.05
CA ASP A 25 -19.89 4.67 -4.30
C ASP A 25 -19.30 4.11 -2.99
N SER A 26 -19.20 4.96 -1.97
CA SER A 26 -18.78 4.54 -0.62
C SER A 26 -19.85 3.71 0.10
N ALA A 27 -21.14 3.97 -0.14
CA ALA A 27 -22.27 3.24 0.45
C ALA A 27 -22.48 1.86 -0.19
N ASN A 28 -22.08 1.69 -1.46
CA ASN A 28 -22.12 0.41 -2.16
C ASN A 28 -20.95 -0.52 -1.82
N LYS A 29 -19.92 -0.04 -1.10
CA LYS A 29 -18.98 -0.94 -0.45
C LYS A 29 -19.69 -1.55 0.75
N PRO A 30 -19.81 -2.89 0.84
CA PRO A 30 -20.32 -3.50 2.05
C PRO A 30 -19.51 -2.95 3.23
N PRO A 31 -20.17 -2.48 4.30
CA PRO A 31 -19.45 -2.04 5.49
C PRO A 31 -18.55 -3.19 5.88
N LEU A 32 -17.27 -2.90 6.09
CA LEU A 32 -16.38 -3.90 6.61
C LEU A 32 -16.83 -4.17 8.04
N VAL A 33 -17.58 -5.26 8.22
CA VAL A 33 -18.10 -5.64 9.52
C VAL A 33 -16.89 -6.12 10.31
N GLU A 34 -16.37 -5.25 11.19
CA GLU A 34 -15.41 -5.67 12.20
C GLU A 34 -16.10 -6.75 13.05
N PRO A 35 -15.50 -7.95 13.18
CA PRO A 35 -16.08 -8.98 14.02
C PRO A 35 -16.16 -8.44 15.45
N GLU A 36 -17.35 -8.53 16.07
CA GLU A 36 -17.46 -8.25 17.50
C GLU A 36 -16.54 -9.19 18.29
N PRO A 37 -15.95 -8.72 19.41
CA PRO A 37 -15.10 -9.55 20.25
C PRO A 37 -15.93 -10.69 20.85
N ARG A 38 -15.98 -11.82 20.14
CA ARG A 38 -16.51 -13.09 20.62
C ARG A 38 -15.38 -13.86 21.31
N GLY A 39 -15.76 -14.92 22.03
CA GLY A 39 -14.79 -15.86 22.61
C GLY A 39 -13.78 -16.38 21.57
N PRO A 40 -12.70 -17.04 22.02
CA PRO A 40 -11.61 -17.45 21.14
C PRO A 40 -12.13 -18.27 19.96
N ALA A 41 -11.77 -17.85 18.75
CA ALA A 41 -12.13 -18.55 17.52
C ALA A 41 -11.48 -19.93 17.48
N SER A 42 -12.13 -20.87 16.81
CA SER A 42 -11.49 -22.13 16.46
C SER A 42 -10.31 -21.90 15.51
N LYS A 43 -9.41 -22.88 15.41
CA LYS A 43 -8.26 -22.79 14.50
C LYS A 43 -8.68 -22.60 13.04
N GLU A 44 -9.73 -23.30 12.60
CA GLU A 44 -10.27 -23.20 11.24
C GLU A 44 -10.85 -21.80 10.97
N GLU A 45 -11.67 -21.28 11.88
CA GLU A 45 -12.17 -19.90 11.80
C GLU A 45 -11.04 -18.87 11.79
N GLY A 46 -9.95 -19.12 12.52
CA GLY A 46 -8.75 -18.28 12.52
C GLY A 46 -8.02 -18.27 11.17
N GLU A 47 -7.89 -19.43 10.51
CA GLU A 47 -7.28 -19.53 9.18
C GLU A 47 -8.11 -18.82 8.10
N ASP A 48 -9.43 -18.98 8.16
CA ASP A 48 -10.36 -18.29 7.26
C ASP A 48 -10.36 -16.78 7.49
N HIS A 49 -10.40 -16.35 8.75
CA HIS A 49 -10.33 -14.93 9.12
C HIS A 49 -9.02 -14.29 8.67
N PHE A 50 -7.89 -14.97 8.89
CA PHE A 50 -6.59 -14.49 8.42
C PHE A 50 -6.55 -14.33 6.89
N SER A 51 -7.08 -15.31 6.16
CA SER A 51 -7.12 -15.28 4.69
C SER A 51 -8.00 -14.14 4.18
N ALA A 52 -9.18 -13.95 4.77
CA ALA A 52 -10.07 -12.83 4.45
C ALA A 52 -9.44 -11.48 4.77
N LEU A 53 -8.82 -11.35 5.95
CA LEU A 53 -8.12 -10.15 6.41
C LEU A 53 -7.00 -9.79 5.43
N LEU A 54 -6.12 -10.72 5.09
CA LEU A 54 -5.02 -10.44 4.17
C LEU A 54 -5.47 -10.05 2.77
N ASN A 55 -6.47 -10.72 2.23
CA ASN A 55 -7.04 -10.36 0.93
C ASN A 55 -7.66 -8.95 0.96
N SER A 56 -8.22 -8.53 2.10
CA SER A 56 -8.81 -7.19 2.24
C SER A 56 -7.76 -6.07 2.32
N ILE A 57 -6.60 -6.33 2.93
CA ILE A 57 -5.59 -5.29 3.17
C ILE A 57 -4.49 -5.23 2.10
N THR A 58 -4.27 -6.32 1.36
CA THR A 58 -3.19 -6.40 0.37
C THR A 58 -3.62 -5.70 -0.93
N PRO A 59 -2.94 -4.63 -1.35
CA PRO A 59 -3.26 -3.98 -2.61
C PRO A 59 -3.01 -4.92 -3.79
N ILE A 60 -3.89 -4.89 -4.80
CA ILE A 60 -3.81 -5.78 -5.98
C ILE A 60 -2.46 -5.67 -6.69
N TRP A 61 -1.87 -4.47 -6.72
CA TRP A 61 -0.58 -4.21 -7.37
C TRP A 61 0.63 -4.65 -6.54
N TYR A 62 0.48 -4.92 -5.24
CA TYR A 62 1.60 -5.18 -4.34
C TYR A 62 2.43 -6.38 -4.80
N TRP A 63 1.77 -7.50 -5.14
CA TRP A 63 2.46 -8.72 -5.57
C TRP A 63 3.31 -8.51 -6.82
N ARG A 64 2.80 -7.73 -7.78
CA ARG A 64 3.53 -7.39 -8.99
C ARG A 64 4.79 -6.59 -8.64
N VAL A 65 4.63 -5.51 -7.86
CA VAL A 65 5.75 -4.64 -7.48
C VAL A 65 6.78 -5.40 -6.64
N ASN A 66 6.34 -6.30 -5.76
CA ASN A 66 7.23 -7.15 -4.97
C ASN A 66 8.07 -8.08 -5.86
N HIS A 67 7.44 -8.71 -6.87
CA HIS A 67 8.14 -9.55 -7.83
C HIS A 67 9.14 -8.73 -8.67
N GLU A 68 8.72 -7.56 -9.18
CA GLU A 68 9.58 -6.64 -9.93
C GLU A 68 10.79 -6.20 -9.09
N TYR A 69 10.60 -5.94 -7.80
CA TYR A 69 11.69 -5.64 -6.87
C TYR A 69 12.68 -6.80 -6.73
N MET A 70 12.19 -8.03 -6.54
CA MET A 70 13.06 -9.20 -6.41
C MET A 70 13.89 -9.43 -7.69
N ASP A 71 13.26 -9.30 -8.85
CA ASP A 71 13.93 -9.40 -10.14
C ASP A 71 14.98 -8.30 -10.30
N PHE A 72 14.61 -7.05 -9.99
CA PHE A 72 15.51 -5.91 -10.07
C PHE A 72 16.75 -6.08 -9.17
N ILE A 73 16.58 -6.55 -7.94
CA ILE A 73 17.71 -6.81 -7.04
C ILE A 73 18.64 -7.89 -7.62
N ASN A 74 18.06 -8.99 -8.12
CA ASN A 74 18.83 -10.14 -8.58
C ASN A 74 19.49 -9.93 -9.95
N ALA A 75 18.80 -9.28 -10.88
CA ALA A 75 19.26 -9.07 -12.24
C ALA A 75 20.12 -7.80 -12.38
N THR A 76 19.92 -6.81 -11.51
CA THR A 76 20.59 -5.51 -11.63
C THR A 76 21.58 -5.31 -10.49
N ILE A 77 21.11 -5.08 -9.26
CA ILE A 77 21.99 -4.66 -8.15
C ILE A 77 23.06 -5.71 -7.83
N LYS A 78 22.68 -6.99 -7.74
CA LYS A 78 23.64 -8.08 -7.45
C LYS A 78 24.64 -8.34 -8.58
N ARG A 79 24.39 -7.82 -9.79
CA ARG A 79 25.27 -7.99 -10.96
C ARG A 79 26.13 -6.77 -11.25
N MET A 80 25.90 -5.65 -10.56
CA MET A 80 26.74 -4.46 -10.67
C MET A 80 28.16 -4.75 -10.22
N ARG A 81 29.11 -4.10 -10.90
CA ARG A 81 30.52 -4.14 -10.50
C ARG A 81 30.76 -3.23 -9.30
N PHE A 82 31.85 -3.48 -8.57
CA PHE A 82 32.16 -2.74 -7.35
C PHE A 82 32.36 -1.23 -7.60
N ASP A 83 32.90 -0.85 -8.77
CA ASP A 83 33.02 0.54 -9.20
C ASP A 83 31.65 1.20 -9.41
N GLU A 84 30.69 0.50 -10.02
CA GLU A 84 29.33 1.00 -10.26
C GLU A 84 28.55 1.20 -8.95
N LEU A 85 28.69 0.26 -8.01
CA LEU A 85 28.06 0.34 -6.69
C LEU A 85 28.55 1.55 -5.89
N ASN A 86 29.85 1.85 -5.92
CA ASN A 86 30.42 2.99 -5.20
C ASN A 86 30.21 4.32 -5.94
N ALA A 87 30.05 4.29 -7.27
CA ALA A 87 29.79 5.46 -8.08
C ALA A 87 28.34 5.98 -7.96
N THR A 88 27.43 5.21 -7.37
CA THR A 88 26.00 5.57 -7.22
C THR A 88 25.71 6.01 -5.78
N PRO A 89 25.66 7.32 -5.48
CA PRO A 89 25.42 7.80 -4.12
C PRO A 89 24.03 7.41 -3.61
N GLY A 90 23.93 7.01 -2.33
CA GLY A 90 22.65 6.66 -1.70
C GLY A 90 22.06 5.30 -2.08
N LEU A 91 22.69 4.54 -2.98
CA LEU A 91 22.21 3.22 -3.43
C LEU A 91 22.00 2.25 -2.27
N PHE A 92 22.99 2.12 -1.38
CA PHE A 92 22.93 1.19 -0.26
C PHE A 92 21.84 1.56 0.76
N GLU A 93 21.61 2.85 1.00
CA GLU A 93 20.56 3.32 1.90
C GLU A 93 19.18 3.05 1.31
N ALA A 94 18.98 3.35 0.01
CA ALA A 94 17.74 3.07 -0.69
C ALA A 94 17.44 1.57 -0.77
N GLN A 95 18.47 0.75 -1.05
CA GLN A 95 18.35 -0.70 -1.06
C GLN A 95 17.99 -1.23 0.33
N ARG A 96 18.65 -0.72 1.37
CA ARG A 96 18.38 -1.11 2.76
C ARG A 96 16.95 -0.75 3.16
N ARG A 97 16.46 0.44 2.83
CA ARG A 97 15.06 0.85 3.09
C ARG A 97 14.07 -0.12 2.45
N CYS A 98 14.29 -0.51 1.19
CA CYS A 98 13.45 -1.51 0.52
C CYS A 98 13.49 -2.87 1.23
N SER A 99 14.68 -3.32 1.63
CA SER A 99 14.88 -4.57 2.36
C SER A 99 14.15 -4.56 3.71
N ASP A 100 14.32 -3.49 4.49
CA ASP A 100 13.73 -3.35 5.82
C ASP A 100 12.19 -3.35 5.75
N LEU A 101 11.60 -2.62 4.79
CA LEU A 101 10.15 -2.62 4.55
C LEU A 101 9.64 -4.00 4.13
N ASN A 102 10.32 -4.65 3.19
CA ASN A 102 9.91 -5.97 2.72
C ASN A 102 10.01 -7.02 3.85
N SER A 103 11.07 -6.99 4.65
CA SER A 103 11.20 -7.84 5.85
C SER A 103 10.14 -7.54 6.91
N ALA A 104 9.76 -6.26 7.10
CA ALA A 104 8.70 -5.88 8.04
C ALA A 104 7.35 -6.47 7.63
N VAL A 105 7.01 -6.48 6.33
CA VAL A 105 5.78 -7.12 5.83
C VAL A 105 5.72 -8.59 6.24
N TYR A 106 6.79 -9.37 6.02
CA TYR A 106 6.81 -10.79 6.42
C TYR A 106 6.65 -10.97 7.93
N LYS A 107 7.27 -10.09 8.72
CA LYS A 107 7.16 -10.13 10.19
C LYS A 107 5.71 -9.89 10.64
N TYR A 108 5.04 -8.87 10.11
CA TYR A 108 3.64 -8.60 10.46
C TYR A 108 2.72 -9.71 9.98
N TYR A 109 2.93 -10.22 8.76
CA TYR A 109 2.19 -11.37 8.22
C TYR A 109 2.23 -12.56 9.20
N GLU A 110 3.42 -12.98 9.62
CA GLU A 110 3.59 -14.14 10.50
C GLU A 110 3.00 -13.92 11.89
N ASN A 111 3.17 -12.71 12.44
CA ASN A 111 2.58 -12.35 13.73
C ASN A 111 1.04 -12.39 13.70
N ILE A 112 0.44 -11.75 12.70
CA ILE A 112 -1.03 -11.72 12.52
C ILE A 112 -1.53 -13.15 12.31
N LYS A 113 -0.86 -13.94 11.45
CA LYS A 113 -1.20 -15.35 11.23
C LYS A 113 -1.20 -16.14 12.53
N LYS A 114 -0.14 -16.02 13.32
CA LYS A 114 -0.01 -16.71 14.60
C LYS A 114 -1.11 -16.31 15.58
N ARG A 115 -1.48 -15.03 15.64
CA ARG A 115 -2.57 -14.52 16.48
C ARG A 115 -3.91 -15.11 16.06
N CYS A 116 -4.22 -15.10 14.76
CA CYS A 116 -5.43 -15.73 14.23
C CYS A 116 -5.49 -17.23 14.53
N LEU A 117 -4.38 -17.96 14.34
CA LEU A 117 -4.30 -19.39 14.66
C LEU A 117 -4.45 -19.71 16.15
N ASN A 118 -4.19 -18.74 17.03
CA ASN A 118 -4.40 -18.86 18.48
C ASN A 118 -5.81 -18.43 18.92
N GLY A 119 -6.72 -18.17 17.98
CA GLY A 119 -8.12 -17.84 18.23
C GLY A 119 -8.43 -16.35 18.33
N GLU A 120 -7.49 -15.47 17.99
CA GLU A 120 -7.73 -14.03 17.96
C GLU A 120 -8.29 -13.56 16.60
N LEU A 121 -9.45 -12.91 16.60
CA LEU A 121 -9.99 -12.25 15.40
C LEU A 121 -9.36 -10.87 15.23
N VAL A 122 -8.16 -10.82 14.66
CA VAL A 122 -7.41 -9.56 14.46
C VAL A 122 -8.23 -8.57 13.63
N LEU A 123 -8.43 -7.37 14.15
CA LEU A 123 -9.24 -6.31 13.53
C LEU A 123 -8.46 -5.55 12.46
N LEU A 124 -9.17 -4.82 11.59
CA LEU A 124 -8.54 -3.92 10.63
C LEU A 124 -7.84 -2.73 11.28
N SER A 125 -8.34 -2.32 12.44
CA SER A 125 -7.79 -1.27 13.29
C SER A 125 -6.57 -1.71 14.10
N ASP A 126 -6.21 -3.00 14.05
CA ASP A 126 -5.03 -3.52 14.74
C ASP A 126 -3.75 -2.85 14.25
N ILE A 127 -2.85 -2.53 15.18
CA ILE A 127 -1.62 -1.80 14.89
C ILE A 127 -0.70 -2.54 13.91
N GLU A 128 -0.62 -3.87 13.98
CA GLU A 128 0.20 -4.66 13.06
C GLU A 128 -0.41 -4.66 11.66
N VAL A 129 -1.74 -4.69 11.56
CA VAL A 129 -2.46 -4.57 10.28
C VAL A 129 -2.25 -3.19 9.66
N LEU A 130 -2.37 -2.12 10.45
CA LEU A 130 -2.13 -0.75 9.99
C LEU A 130 -0.68 -0.55 9.53
N ASN A 131 0.29 -1.05 10.30
CA ASN A 131 1.70 -0.98 9.95
C ASN A 131 2.02 -1.77 8.68
N MET A 132 1.45 -2.96 8.52
CA MET A 132 1.62 -3.77 7.30
C MET A 132 1.07 -3.04 6.06
N ARG A 133 -0.11 -2.41 6.19
CA ARG A 133 -0.69 -1.57 5.13
C ARG A 133 0.21 -0.38 4.80
N HIS A 134 0.79 0.26 5.79
CA HIS A 134 1.75 1.34 5.58
C HIS A 134 2.98 0.83 4.82
N CYS A 135 3.55 -0.30 5.24
CA CYS A 135 4.69 -0.90 4.55
C CYS A 135 4.39 -1.21 3.08
N PHE A 136 3.20 -1.72 2.74
CA PHE A 136 2.82 -1.94 1.35
C PHE A 136 2.87 -0.65 0.50
N HIS A 137 2.32 0.44 1.04
CA HIS A 137 2.28 1.73 0.34
C HIS A 137 3.67 2.33 0.21
N GLU A 138 4.39 2.45 1.33
CA GLU A 138 5.72 3.04 1.34
C GLU A 138 6.69 2.25 0.45
N PHE A 139 6.67 0.92 0.53
CA PHE A 139 7.53 0.07 -0.29
C PHE A 139 7.29 0.29 -1.78
N SER A 140 6.02 0.23 -2.23
CA SER A 140 5.71 0.22 -3.65
C SER A 140 5.57 1.58 -4.31
N LEU A 141 5.26 2.62 -3.53
CA LEU A 141 5.04 3.97 -4.06
C LEU A 141 6.26 4.87 -3.86
N GLU A 142 7.08 4.61 -2.85
CA GLU A 142 8.22 5.48 -2.52
C GLU A 142 9.55 4.74 -2.62
N ALA A 143 9.77 3.72 -1.77
CA ALA A 143 11.09 3.15 -1.58
C ALA A 143 11.59 2.43 -2.85
N TYR A 144 10.79 1.54 -3.43
CA TYR A 144 11.18 0.82 -4.64
C TYR A 144 11.33 1.75 -5.85
N PRO A 145 10.38 2.66 -6.17
CA PRO A 145 10.57 3.63 -7.25
C PRO A 145 11.80 4.52 -7.07
N ALA A 146 12.11 4.96 -5.85
CA ALA A 146 13.31 5.74 -5.58
C ALA A 146 14.59 4.93 -5.84
N LEU A 147 14.61 3.66 -5.46
CA LEU A 147 15.72 2.75 -5.74
C LEU A 147 15.91 2.55 -7.25
N VAL A 148 14.82 2.35 -7.99
CA VAL A 148 14.87 2.23 -9.46
C VAL A 148 15.41 3.50 -10.09
N ALA A 149 14.95 4.69 -9.66
CA ALA A 149 15.41 5.96 -10.20
C ALA A 149 16.91 6.23 -9.97
N LEU A 150 17.50 5.69 -8.90
CA LEU A 150 18.95 5.80 -8.65
C LEU A 150 19.78 4.98 -9.64
N VAL A 151 19.26 3.83 -10.06
CA VAL A 151 19.99 2.86 -10.89
C VAL A 151 19.66 3.02 -12.38
N TRP A 152 18.39 3.27 -12.68
CA TRP A 152 17.84 3.52 -14.01
C TRP A 152 17.02 4.81 -14.00
N PRO A 153 17.68 5.98 -14.04
CA PRO A 153 17.02 7.28 -13.99
C PRO A 153 16.00 7.48 -15.14
N GLU A 154 16.20 6.83 -16.28
CA GLU A 154 15.28 6.84 -17.42
C GLU A 154 13.92 6.19 -17.13
N PHE A 155 13.83 5.30 -16.14
CA PHE A 155 12.59 4.67 -15.69
C PHE A 155 12.02 5.31 -14.43
N ALA A 156 12.56 6.47 -14.01
CA ALA A 156 11.98 7.22 -12.90
C ALA A 156 10.53 7.61 -13.22
N ARG A 157 9.63 7.44 -12.25
CA ARG A 157 8.23 7.85 -12.44
C ARG A 157 8.18 9.37 -12.67
N PRO A 158 7.43 9.83 -13.68
CA PRO A 158 7.25 11.26 -13.89
C PRO A 158 6.54 11.86 -12.68
N THR A 159 6.99 13.04 -12.26
CA THR A 159 6.30 13.80 -11.22
C THR A 159 4.96 14.26 -11.76
N VAL A 160 3.87 13.71 -11.25
CA VAL A 160 2.52 14.17 -11.58
C VAL A 160 2.23 15.36 -10.67
N ASP A 161 2.18 16.57 -11.23
CA ASP A 161 1.70 17.75 -10.53
C ASP A 161 0.16 17.70 -10.46
N PRO A 162 -0.46 17.53 -9.27
CA PRO A 162 -1.91 17.50 -9.14
C PRO A 162 -2.58 18.82 -9.53
N ALA A 163 -1.84 19.94 -9.55
CA ALA A 163 -2.35 21.24 -9.97
C ALA A 163 -2.30 21.45 -11.49
N ALA A 164 -1.67 20.54 -12.24
CA ALA A 164 -1.58 20.59 -13.70
C ALA A 164 -2.66 19.77 -14.43
N ILE A 165 -3.64 19.20 -13.69
CA ILE A 165 -4.77 18.42 -14.21
C ILE A 165 -6.06 19.22 -14.11
#